data_AF-A0A7V4JMY3-F1
#
_entry.id   AF-A0A7V4JMY3-F1
#
_cell.length_a   1.000
_cell.length_b   1.000
_cell.length_c   1.000
_cell.angle_alpha   90.00
_cell.angle_beta   90.00
_cell.angle_gamma   90.00
#
_symmetry.space_group_name_H-M   'P 1'
#
loop_
_entity.id
_entity.type
_entity.pdbx_description
1 polymer ?
#
loop_
_entity_poly.entity_id
_entity_poly.type
_entity_poly.pdbx_seq_one_letter_code
_entity_poly.pdbx_strand_id
1 'polypeptide(L)'
;NGSYYSQDMADYIARFIQGAKSEHGLDIHYTGIWNERPYNAAWIKLLRRTLNDNGLNQVEIVAADEFNRNWRIADDAANDAELNQAIAVFGEHYPLQYTMPSAVAKASGKRLWASEEGPWRGDWQGAKAIASQLNRNYVQGKITKSITWSLVSSYYDSLRLPDSGMMRAKEPWSGHYEVQPAVWVIAHHNQFAKPGWRYLDQACRMLPSQKGTTGEIMIN
;
A
#
# COMPACT_ATOMS: atom_id res chain seq x y z
N ASN A 1 16.72 -26.35 0.52
CA ASN A 1 16.45 -24.93 0.81
C ASN A 1 15.14 -24.80 1.55
N GLY A 2 15.08 -23.95 2.59
CA GLY A 2 13.89 -23.81 3.45
C GLY A 2 13.77 -22.47 4.18
N SER A 3 14.65 -21.50 3.90
CA SER A 3 14.51 -20.13 4.41
C SER A 3 13.83 -19.26 3.34
N TYR A 4 12.94 -18.35 3.75
CA TYR A 4 12.33 -17.40 2.82
C TYR A 4 13.34 -16.42 2.22
N TYR A 5 14.27 -15.93 3.05
CA TYR A 5 15.26 -14.93 2.67
C TYR A 5 16.51 -15.56 2.04
N SER A 6 16.37 -16.07 0.82
CA SER A 6 17.42 -16.77 0.08
C SER A 6 17.45 -16.38 -1.41
N GLN A 7 18.53 -16.78 -2.11
CA GLN A 7 18.70 -16.54 -3.55
C GLN A 7 17.59 -17.17 -4.38
N ASP A 8 17.19 -18.41 -4.07
CA ASP A 8 16.14 -19.11 -4.81
C ASP A 8 14.76 -18.41 -4.71
N MET A 9 14.47 -17.73 -3.60
CA MET A 9 13.27 -16.89 -3.48
C MET A 9 13.39 -15.61 -4.32
N ALA A 10 14.56 -14.98 -4.36
CA ALA A 10 14.78 -13.82 -5.23
C ALA A 10 14.67 -14.20 -6.72
N ASP A 11 15.24 -15.34 -7.12
CA ASP A 11 15.12 -15.91 -8.46
C ASP A 11 13.67 -16.30 -8.79
N TYR A 12 12.92 -16.80 -7.81
CA TYR A 12 11.49 -17.07 -7.97
C TYR A 12 10.71 -15.78 -8.27
N ILE A 13 10.94 -14.69 -7.53
CA ILE A 13 10.29 -13.39 -7.76
C ILE A 13 10.65 -12.85 -9.15
N ALA A 14 11.92 -12.89 -9.54
CA ALA A 14 12.36 -12.44 -10.85
C ALA A 14 11.70 -13.23 -11.98
N ARG A 15 11.64 -14.57 -11.86
CA ARG A 15 10.95 -15.43 -12.84
C ARG A 15 9.45 -15.19 -12.90
N PHE A 16 8.81 -14.95 -11.76
CA PHE A 16 7.39 -14.60 -11.73
C PHE A 16 7.10 -13.32 -12.53
N ILE A 17 7.92 -12.28 -12.34
CA ILE A 17 7.81 -11.01 -13.07
C ILE A 17 8.05 -11.22 -14.57
N GLN A 18 9.10 -11.96 -14.95
CA GLN A 18 9.38 -12.27 -16.35
C GLN A 18 8.24 -13.06 -17.00
N GLY A 19 7.71 -14.06 -16.30
CA GLY A 19 6.57 -14.86 -16.75
C GLY A 19 5.31 -14.02 -16.96
N ALA A 20 5.03 -13.06 -16.07
CA ALA A 20 3.92 -12.12 -16.26
C ALA A 20 4.05 -11.33 -17.58
N LYS A 21 5.28 -10.97 -17.98
CA LYS A 21 5.52 -10.30 -19.26
C LYS A 21 5.44 -11.26 -20.45
N SER A 22 6.12 -12.41 -20.40
CA SER A 22 6.22 -13.32 -21.54
C SER A 22 4.88 -13.99 -21.88
N GLU A 23 4.13 -14.40 -20.86
CA GLU A 23 2.90 -15.18 -21.05
C GLU A 23 1.66 -14.30 -21.16
N HIS A 24 1.69 -13.10 -20.57
CA HIS A 24 0.50 -12.26 -20.43
C HIS A 24 0.70 -10.81 -20.88
N GLY A 25 1.90 -10.43 -21.33
CA GLY A 25 2.20 -9.06 -21.75
C GLY A 25 2.16 -8.04 -20.62
N LEU A 26 2.12 -8.46 -19.35
CA LEU A 26 1.95 -7.60 -18.19
C LEU A 26 3.28 -7.02 -17.72
N ASP A 27 3.34 -5.69 -17.61
CA ASP A 27 4.48 -4.99 -17.01
C ASP A 27 4.26 -4.81 -15.50
N ILE A 28 4.98 -5.60 -14.71
CA ILE A 28 4.97 -5.47 -13.25
C ILE A 28 5.89 -4.31 -12.87
N HIS A 29 5.32 -3.28 -12.24
CA HIS A 29 6.06 -2.07 -11.89
C HIS A 29 6.68 -2.13 -10.49
N TYR A 30 6.10 -2.94 -9.59
CA TYR A 30 6.47 -3.00 -8.18
C TYR A 30 6.55 -4.45 -7.69
N THR A 31 7.50 -4.73 -6.80
CA THR A 31 7.53 -5.96 -6.00
C THR A 31 7.69 -5.63 -4.52
N GLY A 32 7.10 -6.47 -3.67
CA GLY A 32 7.21 -6.39 -2.21
C GLY A 32 8.30 -7.31 -1.65
N ILE A 33 8.33 -7.41 -0.31
CA ILE A 33 9.28 -8.24 0.46
C ILE A 33 8.59 -9.51 0.97
N TRP A 34 7.91 -9.44 2.11
CA TRP A 34 7.10 -10.53 2.64
C TRP A 34 6.00 -9.95 3.51
N ASN A 35 4.75 -10.08 3.04
CA ASN A 35 3.58 -9.51 3.67
C ASN A 35 3.52 -9.78 5.19
N GLU A 36 3.55 -8.71 5.97
CA GLU A 36 3.42 -8.72 7.44
C GLU A 36 4.41 -9.64 8.15
N ARG A 37 5.62 -9.76 7.61
CA ARG A 37 6.72 -10.52 8.22
C ARG A 37 7.97 -9.66 8.36
N PRO A 38 8.79 -9.90 9.41
CA PRO A 38 10.02 -9.14 9.62
C PRO A 38 10.94 -9.22 8.40
N TYR A 39 11.28 -8.07 7.82
CA TYR A 39 12.17 -8.02 6.66
C TYR A 39 13.61 -8.45 6.98
N ASN A 40 14.37 -8.74 5.93
CA ASN A 40 15.81 -8.94 5.99
C ASN A 40 16.51 -7.95 5.05
N ALA A 41 17.24 -6.98 5.61
CA ALA A 41 17.92 -5.94 4.83
C ALA A 41 18.91 -6.50 3.81
N ALA A 42 19.70 -7.53 4.18
CA ALA A 42 20.63 -8.16 3.24
C ALA A 42 19.91 -8.82 2.06
N TRP A 43 18.74 -9.40 2.31
CA TRP A 43 17.91 -10.01 1.26
C TRP A 43 17.24 -8.97 0.36
N ILE A 44 16.80 -7.82 0.88
CA ILE A 44 16.29 -6.73 0.04
C ILE A 44 17.35 -6.29 -0.99
N LYS A 45 18.61 -6.18 -0.53
CA LYS A 45 19.75 -5.84 -1.39
C LYS A 45 20.05 -6.95 -2.39
N LEU A 46 19.93 -8.21 -1.97
CA LEU A 46 20.03 -9.38 -2.85
C LEU A 46 18.95 -9.38 -3.94
N LEU A 47 17.69 -9.12 -3.56
CA LEU A 47 16.57 -9.02 -4.48
C LEU A 47 16.82 -7.93 -5.52
N ARG A 48 17.31 -6.75 -5.10
CA ARG A 48 17.65 -5.67 -6.03
C ARG A 48 18.68 -6.10 -7.08
N ARG A 49 19.79 -6.73 -6.66
CA ARG A 49 20.81 -7.25 -7.58
C ARG A 49 20.22 -8.29 -8.52
N THR A 50 19.47 -9.26 -7.97
CA THR A 50 18.83 -10.33 -8.75
C THR A 50 17.90 -9.77 -9.82
N LEU A 51 17.08 -8.76 -9.50
CA LEU A 51 16.23 -8.09 -10.49
C LEU A 51 17.06 -7.42 -11.59
N ASN A 52 18.14 -6.71 -11.23
CA ASN A 52 18.99 -6.03 -12.21
C ASN A 52 19.69 -7.02 -13.16
N ASP A 53 20.25 -8.10 -12.61
CA ASP A 53 20.92 -9.17 -13.35
C ASP A 53 19.95 -9.88 -14.33
N ASN A 54 18.66 -9.88 -14.02
CA ASN A 54 17.59 -10.43 -14.84
C ASN A 54 16.94 -9.40 -15.79
N GLY A 55 17.53 -8.21 -15.95
CA GLY A 55 17.03 -7.16 -16.85
C GLY A 55 15.78 -6.43 -16.34
N LEU A 56 15.45 -6.55 -15.05
CA LEU A 56 14.27 -5.96 -14.40
C LEU A 56 14.61 -4.69 -13.61
N ASN A 57 15.53 -3.87 -14.13
CA ASN A 57 16.01 -2.64 -13.48
C ASN A 57 14.88 -1.63 -13.20
N GLN A 58 13.83 -1.63 -14.04
CA GLN A 58 12.66 -0.77 -13.95
C GLN A 58 11.68 -1.17 -12.85
N VAL A 59 11.75 -2.41 -12.34
CA VAL A 59 10.83 -2.88 -11.29
C VAL A 59 11.27 -2.28 -9.97
N GLU A 60 10.39 -1.53 -9.32
CA GLU A 60 10.68 -0.83 -8.07
C GLU A 60 10.37 -1.72 -6.85
N ILE A 61 11.18 -1.63 -5.79
CA ILE A 61 10.94 -2.36 -4.54
C ILE A 61 10.14 -1.48 -3.57
N VAL A 62 9.02 -2.00 -3.08
CA VAL A 62 8.24 -1.46 -1.96
C VAL A 62 8.62 -2.26 -0.71
N ALA A 63 9.03 -1.58 0.35
CA ALA A 63 9.40 -2.24 1.60
C ALA A 63 8.83 -1.50 2.81
N ALA A 64 8.40 -2.15 3.89
CA ALA A 64 8.51 -3.60 4.10
C ALA A 64 7.17 -4.35 3.97
N ASP A 65 6.05 -3.64 3.76
CA ASP A 65 4.70 -4.23 3.87
C ASP A 65 4.50 -4.91 5.23
N GLU A 66 4.99 -4.25 6.28
CA GLU A 66 4.76 -4.62 7.68
C GLU A 66 3.58 -3.83 8.26
N PHE A 67 3.16 -4.18 9.47
CA PHE A 67 2.18 -3.42 10.25
C PHE A 67 2.72 -3.16 11.66
N ASN A 68 2.47 -1.97 12.21
CA ASN A 68 2.82 -1.61 13.58
C ASN A 68 4.31 -1.78 13.91
N ARG A 69 5.19 -1.41 12.97
CA ARG A 69 6.66 -1.45 13.12
C ARG A 69 7.31 -0.07 13.08
N ASN A 70 6.50 0.99 13.11
CA ASN A 70 6.93 2.38 13.20
C ASN A 70 7.83 2.82 12.04
N TRP A 71 7.59 2.32 10.83
CA TRP A 71 8.35 2.68 9.63
C TRP A 71 9.85 2.41 9.76
N ARG A 72 10.25 1.44 10.61
CA ARG A 72 11.66 1.16 10.96
C ARG A 72 12.56 0.94 9.74
N ILE A 73 12.03 0.38 8.65
CA ILE A 73 12.78 0.20 7.40
C ILE A 73 13.36 1.53 6.88
N ALA A 74 12.70 2.67 7.13
CA ALA A 74 13.20 3.98 6.77
C ALA A 74 14.43 4.39 7.61
N ASP A 75 14.44 4.06 8.90
CA ASP A 75 15.57 4.31 9.80
C ASP A 75 16.76 3.41 9.41
N ASP A 76 16.52 2.13 9.14
CA ASP A 76 17.56 1.20 8.70
C ASP A 76 18.13 1.64 7.34
N ALA A 77 17.28 2.06 6.39
CA ALA A 77 17.71 2.59 5.11
C ALA A 77 18.50 3.90 5.24
N ALA A 78 18.12 4.81 6.14
CA ALA A 78 18.88 6.04 6.37
C ALA A 78 20.34 5.78 6.81
N ASN A 79 20.59 4.60 7.42
CA ASN A 79 21.90 4.18 7.90
C ASN A 79 22.63 3.20 6.95
N ASP A 80 21.99 2.72 5.87
CA ASP A 80 22.58 1.82 4.87
C ASP A 80 22.27 2.34 3.47
N ALA A 81 23.27 2.96 2.83
CA ALA A 81 23.13 3.56 1.50
C ALA A 81 22.75 2.53 0.41
N GLU A 82 23.21 1.29 0.51
CA GLU A 82 22.89 0.23 -0.45
C GLU A 82 21.43 -0.20 -0.28
N LEU A 83 20.96 -0.34 0.97
CA LEU A 83 19.55 -0.61 1.28
C LEU A 83 18.64 0.53 0.80
N ASN A 84 19.03 1.78 1.07
CA ASN A 84 18.28 2.95 0.64
C ASN A 84 18.19 3.05 -0.88
N GLN A 85 19.24 2.69 -1.62
CA GLN A 85 19.22 2.66 -3.09
C GLN A 85 18.35 1.52 -3.62
N ALA A 86 18.32 0.37 -2.93
CA ALA A 86 17.48 -0.77 -3.33
C ALA A 86 15.98 -0.47 -3.22
N ILE A 87 15.57 0.34 -2.25
CA ILE A 87 14.15 0.61 -1.94
C ILE A 87 13.68 1.89 -2.63
N ALA A 88 12.57 1.80 -3.35
CA ALA A 88 11.98 2.94 -4.06
C ALA A 88 10.80 3.59 -3.30
N VAL A 89 10.15 2.82 -2.43
CA VAL A 89 8.96 3.21 -1.67
C VAL A 89 9.01 2.59 -0.28
N PHE A 90 8.69 3.36 0.75
CA PHE A 90 8.36 2.80 2.06
C PHE A 90 6.85 2.53 2.16
N GLY A 91 6.48 1.27 2.40
CA GLY A 91 5.11 0.78 2.52
C GLY A 91 4.86 0.19 3.91
N GLU A 92 3.76 0.60 4.55
CA GLU A 92 3.29 0.07 5.82
C GLU A 92 1.76 -0.07 5.81
N HIS A 93 1.25 -1.07 6.53
CA HIS A 93 -0.16 -1.38 6.64
C HIS A 93 -0.82 -0.52 7.70
N TYR A 94 -2.04 -0.07 7.39
CA TYR A 94 -2.95 0.67 8.26
C TYR A 94 -2.30 1.82 9.07
N PRO A 95 -1.57 2.77 8.43
CA PRO A 95 -0.77 3.76 9.17
C PRO A 95 -1.60 4.64 10.12
N LEU A 96 -2.82 5.00 9.72
CA LEU A 96 -3.70 5.81 10.56
C LEU A 96 -4.21 5.05 11.81
N GLN A 97 -4.24 3.72 11.75
CA GLN A 97 -4.71 2.86 12.84
C GLN A 97 -3.59 2.49 13.81
N TYR A 98 -2.36 2.31 13.31
CA TYR A 98 -1.20 1.92 14.11
C TYR A 98 -0.19 3.05 14.20
N THR A 99 0.67 3.21 13.19
CA THR A 99 1.75 4.19 13.24
C THR A 99 1.86 4.99 11.95
N MET A 100 1.74 6.31 12.09
CA MET A 100 2.03 7.26 11.02
C MET A 100 3.55 7.33 10.75
N PRO A 101 3.97 7.68 9.52
CA PRO A 101 5.38 7.82 9.16
C PRO A 101 6.22 8.60 10.17
N SER A 102 7.38 8.02 10.52
CA SER A 102 8.39 8.66 11.37
C SER A 102 8.93 9.96 10.73
N ALA A 103 9.60 10.79 11.51
CA ALA A 103 10.25 11.98 10.97
C ALA A 103 11.31 11.62 9.91
N VAL A 104 12.05 10.52 10.13
CA VAL A 104 13.04 9.98 9.19
C VAL A 104 12.35 9.52 7.90
N ALA A 105 11.27 8.76 7.99
CA ALA A 105 10.50 8.33 6.82
C ALA A 105 10.03 9.55 5.98
N LYS A 106 9.46 10.57 6.63
CA LYS A 106 9.01 11.80 5.95
C LYS A 106 10.14 12.61 5.32
N ALA A 107 11.33 12.61 5.92
CA ALA A 107 12.50 13.32 5.43
C ALA A 107 13.32 12.53 4.39
N SER A 108 13.04 11.24 4.18
CA SER A 108 13.83 10.34 3.34
C SER A 108 13.86 10.69 1.86
N GLY A 109 12.91 11.51 1.37
CA GLY A 109 12.70 11.77 -0.05
C GLY A 109 12.09 10.58 -0.81
N LYS A 110 11.81 9.45 -0.14
CA LYS A 110 11.09 8.30 -0.72
C LYS A 110 9.59 8.55 -0.73
N ARG A 111 8.89 7.87 -1.63
CA ARG A 111 7.41 7.78 -1.58
C ARG A 111 7.02 6.97 -0.35
N LEU A 112 5.99 7.43 0.36
CA LEU A 112 5.40 6.75 1.51
C LEU A 112 4.00 6.28 1.11
N TRP A 113 3.74 4.98 1.23
CA TRP A 113 2.46 4.37 0.86
C TRP A 113 1.83 3.68 2.07
N ALA A 114 0.52 3.81 2.19
CA ALA A 114 -0.28 2.86 2.95
C ALA A 114 -0.50 1.66 2.01
N SER A 115 0.41 0.68 2.08
CA SER A 115 0.44 -0.43 1.12
C SER A 115 -0.68 -1.45 1.36
N GLU A 116 -1.34 -1.37 2.51
CA GLU A 116 -2.60 -2.06 2.78
C GLU A 116 -3.50 -1.23 3.72
N GLU A 117 -4.75 -1.02 3.31
CA GLU A 117 -5.84 -0.38 4.05
C GLU A 117 -7.18 -1.03 3.68
N GLY A 118 -8.31 -0.58 4.21
CA GLY A 118 -9.58 -1.16 3.81
C GLY A 118 -10.79 -0.47 4.42
N PRO A 119 -11.98 -0.64 3.81
CA PRO A 119 -13.23 -0.22 4.41
C PRO A 119 -13.64 -1.15 5.57
N TRP A 120 -13.15 -2.41 5.57
CA TRP A 120 -13.45 -3.49 6.53
C TRP A 120 -14.94 -3.82 6.72
N ARG A 121 -15.81 -3.17 5.93
CA ARG A 121 -17.26 -3.21 6.00
C ARG A 121 -17.85 -2.78 4.66
N GLY A 122 -19.01 -3.34 4.36
CA GLY A 122 -19.76 -3.07 3.13
C GLY A 122 -20.74 -1.89 3.18
N ASP A 123 -20.73 -1.11 4.28
CA ASP A 123 -21.72 -0.08 4.57
C ASP A 123 -21.12 1.33 4.60
N TRP A 124 -21.96 2.33 4.91
CA TRP A 124 -21.54 3.72 5.03
C TRP A 124 -20.52 3.97 6.15
N GLN A 125 -20.41 3.09 7.16
CA GLN A 125 -19.38 3.21 8.18
C GLN A 125 -18.01 2.87 7.60
N GLY A 126 -17.90 1.78 6.83
CA GLY A 126 -16.68 1.42 6.10
C GLY A 126 -16.28 2.48 5.07
N ALA A 127 -17.25 3.00 4.32
CA ALA A 127 -17.02 4.07 3.36
C ALA A 127 -16.52 5.37 4.02
N LYS A 128 -17.09 5.76 5.17
CA LYS A 128 -16.59 6.91 5.94
C LYS A 128 -15.16 6.66 6.46
N ALA A 129 -14.84 5.44 6.87
CA ALA A 129 -13.51 5.08 7.35
C ALA A 129 -12.45 5.24 6.25
N ILE A 130 -12.67 4.67 5.06
CA ILE A 130 -11.71 4.78 3.95
C ILE A 130 -11.63 6.22 3.42
N ALA A 131 -12.74 6.98 3.39
CA ALA A 131 -12.72 8.42 3.06
C ALA A 131 -11.80 9.20 4.01
N SER A 132 -11.89 8.91 5.31
CA SER A 132 -11.03 9.52 6.31
C SER A 132 -9.57 9.13 6.11
N GLN A 133 -9.28 7.85 5.90
CA GLN A 133 -7.93 7.33 5.67
C GLN A 133 -7.25 8.03 4.49
N LEU A 134 -7.88 8.05 3.31
CA LEU A 134 -7.32 8.63 2.09
C LEU A 134 -6.85 10.08 2.29
N ASN A 135 -7.68 10.92 2.90
CA ASN A 135 -7.34 12.32 3.12
C ASN A 135 -6.31 12.49 4.25
N ARG A 136 -6.48 11.75 5.35
CA ARG A 136 -5.64 11.88 6.55
C ARG A 136 -4.22 11.37 6.33
N ASN A 137 -4.05 10.38 5.48
CA ASN A 137 -2.77 9.78 5.14
C ASN A 137 -1.79 10.81 4.58
N TYR A 138 -2.22 11.66 3.65
CA TYR A 138 -1.37 12.74 3.17
C TYR A 138 -1.20 13.85 4.21
N VAL A 139 -2.30 14.34 4.79
CA VAL A 139 -2.30 15.49 5.71
C VAL A 139 -1.40 15.25 6.92
N GLN A 140 -1.42 14.06 7.52
CA GLN A 140 -0.64 13.75 8.71
C GLN A 140 0.67 13.02 8.41
N GLY A 141 0.70 12.22 7.34
CA GLY A 141 1.80 11.28 7.09
C GLY A 141 2.65 11.59 5.86
N LYS A 142 2.23 12.49 4.98
CA LYS A 142 2.79 12.62 3.62
C LYS A 142 2.71 11.31 2.82
N ILE A 143 1.76 10.45 3.17
CA ILE A 143 1.47 9.23 2.41
C ILE A 143 0.75 9.62 1.12
N THR A 144 1.25 9.12 -0.01
CA THR A 144 0.83 9.55 -1.36
C THR A 144 0.06 8.48 -2.13
N LYS A 145 -0.12 7.29 -1.55
CA LYS A 145 -0.91 6.21 -2.11
C LYS A 145 -1.48 5.37 -0.98
N SER A 146 -2.73 4.96 -1.13
CA SER A 146 -3.38 3.93 -0.32
C SER A 146 -3.82 2.80 -1.23
N ILE A 147 -3.68 1.55 -0.77
CA ILE A 147 -4.10 0.35 -1.49
C ILE A 147 -5.07 -0.42 -0.60
N THR A 148 -6.27 -0.73 -1.11
CA THR A 148 -7.30 -1.41 -0.32
C THR A 148 -7.18 -2.93 -0.40
N TRP A 149 -7.10 -3.59 0.75
CA TRP A 149 -7.46 -4.98 0.94
C TRP A 149 -8.96 -5.09 1.25
N SER A 150 -9.77 -5.78 0.46
CA SER A 150 -9.46 -6.39 -0.85
C SER A 150 -10.08 -5.58 -1.99
N LEU A 151 -9.77 -5.94 -3.24
CA LEU A 151 -10.40 -5.29 -4.41
C LEU A 151 -11.93 -5.51 -4.41
N VAL A 152 -12.34 -6.78 -4.28
CA VAL A 152 -13.73 -7.23 -4.32
C VAL A 152 -13.91 -8.43 -3.39
N SER A 153 -14.98 -8.43 -2.61
CA SER A 153 -15.36 -9.58 -1.79
C SER A 153 -16.04 -10.64 -2.67
N SER A 154 -15.22 -11.48 -3.29
CA SER A 154 -15.61 -12.62 -4.14
C SER A 154 -15.27 -13.97 -3.49
N TYR A 155 -15.56 -14.09 -2.20
CA TYR A 155 -15.33 -15.29 -1.40
C TYR A 155 -16.49 -15.51 -0.43
N TYR A 156 -16.60 -16.71 0.12
CA TYR A 156 -17.71 -17.07 1.01
C TYR A 156 -17.70 -16.26 2.31
N ASP A 157 -18.88 -15.85 2.78
CA ASP A 157 -19.02 -15.12 4.04
C ASP A 157 -18.62 -15.96 5.28
N SER A 158 -18.49 -17.28 5.13
CA SER A 158 -17.97 -18.17 6.16
C SER A 158 -16.45 -18.08 6.34
N LEU A 159 -15.74 -17.39 5.44
CA LEU A 159 -14.32 -17.11 5.57
C LEU A 159 -14.08 -15.83 6.38
N ARG A 160 -12.81 -15.59 6.74
CA ARG A 160 -12.44 -14.41 7.53
C ARG A 160 -12.66 -13.12 6.75
N LEU A 161 -13.11 -12.09 7.48
CA LEU A 161 -13.30 -10.72 6.99
C LEU A 161 -14.25 -10.67 5.76
N PRO A 162 -15.50 -11.15 5.88
CA PRO A 162 -16.51 -10.82 4.88
C PRO A 162 -16.63 -9.30 4.76
N ASP A 163 -16.98 -8.82 3.57
CA ASP A 163 -17.17 -7.38 3.32
C ASP A 163 -15.93 -6.50 3.46
N SER A 164 -14.73 -7.06 3.30
CA SER A 164 -13.51 -6.26 3.27
C SER A 164 -13.27 -5.56 1.93
N GLY A 165 -13.90 -6.05 0.86
CA GLY A 165 -13.75 -5.50 -0.48
C GLY A 165 -14.42 -4.15 -0.66
N MET A 166 -14.10 -3.46 -1.76
CA MET A 166 -14.83 -2.24 -2.12
C MET A 166 -16.25 -2.51 -2.66
N MET A 167 -16.52 -3.75 -3.09
CA MET A 167 -17.82 -4.24 -3.54
C MET A 167 -17.90 -5.77 -3.31
N ARG A 168 -19.08 -6.38 -3.47
CA ARG A 168 -19.27 -7.84 -3.38
C ARG A 168 -19.64 -8.44 -4.73
N ALA A 169 -19.07 -9.60 -5.05
CA ALA A 169 -19.41 -10.38 -6.23
C ALA A 169 -19.08 -11.87 -5.97
N LYS A 170 -19.79 -12.48 -5.02
CA LYS A 170 -19.49 -13.82 -4.49
C LYS A 170 -20.46 -14.92 -4.96
N GLU A 171 -21.42 -14.59 -5.81
CA GLU A 171 -22.43 -15.53 -6.33
C GLU A 171 -22.30 -15.73 -7.84
N PRO A 172 -21.22 -16.37 -8.32
CA PRO A 172 -21.04 -16.60 -9.75
C PRO A 172 -22.18 -17.44 -10.38
N TRP A 173 -22.87 -18.27 -9.59
CA TRP A 173 -23.99 -19.09 -10.04
C TRP A 173 -25.28 -18.30 -10.31
N SER A 174 -25.47 -17.13 -9.69
CA SER A 174 -26.64 -16.26 -9.91
C SER A 174 -26.31 -15.02 -10.75
N GLY A 175 -25.03 -14.64 -10.82
CA GLY A 175 -24.60 -13.37 -11.39
C GLY A 175 -24.85 -12.16 -10.48
N HIS A 176 -25.31 -12.38 -9.24
CA HIS A 176 -25.57 -11.31 -8.29
C HIS A 176 -24.27 -10.65 -7.79
N TYR A 177 -24.28 -9.32 -7.73
CA TYR A 177 -23.23 -8.49 -7.14
C TYR A 177 -23.83 -7.26 -6.47
N GLU A 178 -23.07 -6.68 -5.53
CA GLU A 178 -23.49 -5.51 -4.76
C GLU A 178 -22.42 -4.41 -4.91
N VAL A 179 -22.82 -3.26 -5.47
CA VAL A 179 -21.96 -2.07 -5.50
C VAL A 179 -22.05 -1.37 -4.15
N GLN A 180 -21.02 -1.53 -3.33
CA GLN A 180 -21.00 -0.98 -1.98
C GLN A 180 -20.58 0.50 -1.96
N PRO A 181 -20.90 1.27 -0.89
CA PRO A 181 -20.62 2.70 -0.83
C PRO A 181 -19.13 3.07 -0.97
N ALA A 182 -18.22 2.16 -0.62
CA ALA A 182 -16.77 2.37 -0.76
C ALA A 182 -16.33 2.62 -2.23
N VAL A 183 -17.01 2.03 -3.22
CA VAL A 183 -16.73 2.31 -4.65
C VAL A 183 -16.84 3.79 -4.96
N TRP A 184 -17.88 4.45 -4.45
CA TRP A 184 -18.14 5.87 -4.71
C TRP A 184 -17.16 6.79 -3.99
N VAL A 185 -16.77 6.43 -2.76
CA VAL A 185 -15.72 7.17 -2.02
C VAL A 185 -14.40 7.13 -2.78
N ILE A 186 -14.02 5.96 -3.30
CA ILE A 186 -12.78 5.82 -4.07
C ILE A 186 -12.88 6.57 -5.42
N ALA A 187 -14.08 6.63 -6.02
CA ALA A 187 -14.33 7.41 -7.23
C ALA A 187 -14.07 8.92 -7.02
N HIS A 188 -14.45 9.47 -5.85
CA HIS A 188 -14.15 10.87 -5.48
C HIS A 188 -12.65 11.20 -5.45
N HIS A 189 -11.77 10.19 -5.35
CA HIS A 189 -10.33 10.38 -5.48
C HIS A 189 -9.85 10.07 -6.91
N ASN A 190 -10.15 8.88 -7.42
CA ASN A 190 -9.55 8.36 -8.66
C ASN A 190 -10.09 9.00 -9.96
N GLN A 191 -11.29 9.59 -9.93
CA GLN A 191 -11.82 10.33 -11.08
C GLN A 191 -11.22 11.75 -11.19
N PHE A 192 -10.76 12.32 -10.08
CA PHE A 192 -10.33 13.72 -9.98
C PHE A 192 -8.85 13.90 -9.65
N ALA A 193 -8.09 12.80 -9.54
CA ALA A 193 -6.63 12.81 -9.39
C ALA A 193 -6.00 11.71 -10.24
N LYS A 194 -4.76 11.93 -10.69
CA LYS A 194 -3.97 10.96 -11.46
C LYS A 194 -2.56 10.81 -10.86
N PRO A 195 -1.93 9.63 -11.00
CA PRO A 195 -0.50 9.49 -10.71
C PRO A 195 0.32 10.58 -11.40
N GLY A 196 1.24 11.20 -10.66
CA GLY A 196 2.05 12.34 -11.13
C GLY A 196 1.50 13.71 -10.70
N TRP A 197 0.24 13.81 -10.28
CA TRP A 197 -0.27 15.02 -9.63
C TRP A 197 0.40 15.23 -8.27
N ARG A 198 0.42 16.49 -7.82
CA ARG A 198 1.03 16.88 -6.55
C ARG A 198 -0.02 17.49 -5.64
N TYR A 199 0.01 17.09 -4.38
CA TYR A 199 -0.70 17.80 -3.35
C TYR A 199 -0.13 19.20 -3.15
N LEU A 200 -1.01 20.13 -2.79
CA LEU A 200 -0.63 21.48 -2.39
C LEU A 200 -0.45 21.47 -0.87
N ASP A 201 0.79 21.41 -0.39
CA ASP A 201 1.11 21.27 1.04
C ASP A 201 0.39 22.30 1.92
N GLN A 202 0.32 23.55 1.46
CA GLN A 202 -0.31 24.65 2.19
C GLN A 202 -1.84 24.54 2.26
N ALA A 203 -2.47 23.80 1.33
CA ALA A 203 -3.90 23.54 1.33
C ALA A 203 -4.28 22.28 2.13
N CYS A 204 -3.31 21.45 2.52
CA CYS A 204 -3.53 20.18 3.20
C CYS A 204 -3.32 20.32 4.71
N ARG A 205 -4.39 20.53 5.47
CA ARG A 205 -4.33 20.66 6.93
C ARG A 205 -5.54 20.06 7.63
N MET A 206 -5.33 19.62 8.87
CA MET A 206 -6.42 19.27 9.76
C MET A 206 -7.16 20.54 10.17
N LEU A 207 -8.48 20.50 10.22
CA LEU A 207 -9.26 21.57 10.84
C LEU A 207 -9.12 21.53 12.37
N PRO A 208 -9.16 22.69 13.04
CA PRO A 208 -9.29 22.73 14.49
C PRO A 208 -10.54 21.96 14.90
N SER A 209 -10.43 21.07 15.89
CA SER A 209 -11.61 20.34 16.38
C SER A 209 -12.60 21.34 16.99
N GLN A 210 -13.83 21.40 16.47
CA GLN A 210 -14.94 21.94 17.26
C GLN A 210 -15.26 20.92 18.37
N LYS A 211 -15.55 21.38 19.60
CA LYS A 211 -15.91 20.51 20.72
C LYS A 211 -16.95 19.47 20.26
N GLY A 212 -16.58 18.19 20.26
CA GLY A 212 -17.46 17.07 19.92
C GLY A 212 -17.38 16.54 18.48
N THR A 213 -16.47 17.04 17.63
CA THR A 213 -16.28 16.51 16.26
C THR A 213 -14.87 15.90 16.08
N THR A 214 -14.81 14.75 15.42
CA THR A 214 -13.54 14.17 14.94
C THR A 214 -13.10 14.97 13.71
N GLY A 215 -11.87 15.51 13.77
CA GLY A 215 -11.40 16.58 12.87
C GLY A 215 -11.68 16.36 11.38
N GLU A 216 -12.28 17.37 10.76
CA GLU A 216 -12.54 17.46 9.32
C GLU A 216 -11.29 17.94 8.56
N ILE A 217 -11.26 17.75 7.24
CA ILE A 217 -10.13 18.11 6.37
C ILE A 217 -10.62 19.10 5.33
N MET A 218 -9.87 20.20 5.15
CA MET A 218 -10.05 21.10 4.02
C MET A 218 -9.12 20.69 2.89
N ILE A 219 -9.66 20.61 1.67
CA ILE A 219 -8.91 20.72 0.43
C ILE A 219 -9.37 22.05 -0.16
N ASN A 220 -8.54 23.08 -0.05
CA ASN A 220 -8.77 24.37 -0.71
C ASN A 220 -8.14 24.37 -2.10
#